data_AF-A0A941PUS1-F1
#
_entry.id   AF-A0A941PUS1-F1
#
_cell.length_a   1.000
_cell.length_b   1.000
_cell.length_c   1.000
_cell.angle_alpha   90.00
_cell.angle_beta   90.00
_cell.angle_gamma   90.00
#
_symmetry.space_group_name_H-M   'P 1'
#
loop_
_entity.id
_entity.type
_entity.pdbx_description
1 polymer ?
#
loop_
_entity_poly.entity_id
_entity_poly.type
_entity_poly.pdbx_seq_one_letter_code
_entity_poly.pdbx_strand_id
1 'polypeptide(L)'
;MLDMVCDKMQLRSVDVEDTGRLLPWLKYRNAHGGNIYVRPAWPHAMTLVDDLSSDAVLAMQAQGFEPSLLIETSPDNFQAWLDNGRLMDKPVATRVARLIAARFGADENSADWRHLGRLAGFTNRKEKYRDAGGRFPFVRLHPVLAPTGGYAEAASVVAEAERELAAERQQQEARRQAMAATGARVSGDALPIAHFWRDARYGGDYTRADLAFAIHALGRGLGAHAVRAAIAGRDLSHKGSRLRQDDYIERTVKKALAYLEG
;
A
#
# COMPACT_ATOMS: atom_id res chain seq x y z
N MET A 1 -1.84 -4.35 21.15
CA MET A 1 -1.34 -3.01 20.79
C MET A 1 -2.11 -2.44 19.61
N LEU A 2 -2.28 -1.12 19.59
CA LEU A 2 -2.80 -0.33 18.48
C LEU A 2 -1.73 0.63 17.98
N ASP A 3 -1.66 0.80 16.68
CA ASP A 3 -0.88 1.84 16.03
C ASP A 3 -1.77 3.05 15.77
N MET A 4 -1.42 4.21 16.34
CA MET A 4 -2.20 5.44 16.24
C MET A 4 -1.38 6.59 15.65
N VAL A 5 -2.01 7.40 14.79
CA VAL A 5 -1.38 8.51 14.08
C VAL A 5 -2.30 9.73 14.02
N CYS A 6 -1.71 10.92 14.11
CA CYS A 6 -2.37 12.18 13.73
C CYS A 6 -1.71 12.74 12.46
N ASP A 7 -2.40 12.70 11.31
CA ASP A 7 -1.87 13.10 9.98
C ASP A 7 -0.44 12.62 9.70
N LYS A 8 0.41 13.43 9.04
CA LYS A 8 1.80 13.07 8.65
C LYS A 8 2.78 13.00 9.84
N MET A 9 2.32 12.82 11.07
CA MET A 9 3.18 12.65 12.25
C MET A 9 3.61 11.19 12.43
N GLN A 10 4.51 10.96 13.39
CA GLN A 10 5.03 9.65 13.75
C GLN A 10 3.94 8.72 14.30
N LEU A 11 3.97 7.47 13.84
CA LEU A 11 3.20 6.33 14.35
C LEU A 11 3.55 6.09 15.82
N ARG A 12 2.52 5.99 16.67
CA ARG A 12 2.66 5.59 18.08
C ARG A 12 1.99 4.26 18.29
N SER A 13 2.74 3.25 18.69
CA SER A 13 2.21 1.96 19.13
C SER A 13 1.92 2.02 20.63
N VAL A 14 0.69 1.74 21.03
CA VAL A 14 0.23 1.81 22.43
C VAL A 14 -0.62 0.59 22.76
N ASP A 15 -0.54 0.11 23.99
CA ASP A 15 -1.42 -0.95 24.47
C ASP A 15 -2.86 -0.48 24.56
N VAL A 16 -3.81 -1.40 24.31
CA VAL A 16 -5.24 -1.06 24.23
C VAL A 16 -5.71 -0.42 25.54
N GLU A 17 -5.25 -0.95 26.67
CA GLU A 17 -5.55 -0.45 28.03
C GLU A 17 -5.03 0.97 28.27
N ASP A 18 -3.92 1.33 27.62
CA ASP A 18 -3.28 2.64 27.76
C ASP A 18 -3.77 3.69 26.75
N THR A 19 -4.64 3.30 25.80
CA THR A 19 -5.20 4.23 24.80
C THR A 19 -5.91 5.43 25.43
N GLY A 20 -6.54 5.23 26.59
CA GLY A 20 -7.19 6.29 27.36
C GLY A 20 -6.25 7.45 27.71
N ARG A 21 -4.97 7.15 27.96
CA ARG A 21 -3.94 8.16 28.29
C ARG A 21 -3.61 9.07 27.11
N LEU A 22 -3.80 8.59 25.87
CA LEU A 22 -3.60 9.39 24.66
C LEU A 22 -4.79 10.29 24.33
N LEU A 23 -5.99 10.02 24.85
CA LEU A 23 -7.20 10.72 24.45
C LEU A 23 -7.12 12.26 24.59
N PRO A 24 -6.58 12.85 25.68
CA PRO A 24 -6.47 14.30 25.79
C PRO A 24 -5.59 14.90 24.67
N TRP A 25 -4.48 14.24 24.36
CA TRP A 25 -3.57 14.67 23.29
C TRP A 25 -4.22 14.52 21.92
N LEU A 26 -4.91 13.41 21.65
CA LEU A 26 -5.63 13.19 20.38
C LEU A 26 -6.75 14.23 20.19
N LYS A 27 -7.50 14.56 21.25
CA LYS A 27 -8.51 15.61 21.24
C LYS A 27 -7.90 16.97 20.92
N TYR A 28 -6.80 17.32 21.58
CA TYR A 28 -6.06 18.55 21.30
C TYR A 28 -5.63 18.61 19.83
N ARG A 29 -5.03 17.54 19.30
CA ARG A 29 -4.59 17.48 17.90
C ARG A 29 -5.76 17.60 16.93
N ASN A 30 -6.87 16.91 17.18
CA ASN A 30 -8.07 17.01 16.34
C ASN A 30 -8.73 18.40 16.42
N ALA A 31 -8.70 19.06 17.58
CA ALA A 31 -9.16 20.44 17.74
C ALA A 31 -8.34 21.43 16.86
N HIS A 32 -7.06 21.13 16.62
CA HIS A 32 -6.13 21.94 15.83
C HIS A 32 -5.99 21.46 14.37
N GLY A 33 -7.04 20.85 13.82
CA GLY A 33 -7.11 20.46 12.40
C GLY A 33 -6.53 19.09 12.07
N GLY A 34 -6.07 18.33 13.07
CA GLY A 34 -5.49 17.01 12.87
C GLY A 34 -6.53 15.91 12.59
N ASN A 35 -6.30 15.03 11.61
CA ASN A 35 -7.07 13.79 11.47
C ASN A 35 -6.47 12.65 12.28
N ILE A 36 -7.31 11.87 12.97
CA ILE A 36 -6.87 10.76 13.82
C ILE A 36 -7.11 9.43 13.11
N TYR A 37 -6.06 8.61 13.07
CA TYR A 37 -6.02 7.33 12.42
C TYR A 37 -5.56 6.23 13.37
N VAL A 38 -6.03 5.01 13.12
CA VAL A 38 -5.72 3.83 13.93
C VAL A 38 -5.67 2.57 13.06
N ARG A 39 -4.86 1.60 13.48
CA ARG A 39 -4.96 0.20 13.07
C ARG A 39 -4.51 -0.71 14.21
N PRO A 40 -4.83 -2.01 14.19
CA PRO A 40 -4.14 -2.98 15.03
C PRO A 40 -2.64 -3.00 14.71
N ALA A 41 -1.79 -3.11 15.74
CA ALA A 41 -0.36 -3.31 15.49
C ALA A 41 -0.13 -4.69 14.84
N TRP A 42 0.84 -4.77 13.93
CA TRP A 42 1.20 -6.04 13.29
C TRP A 42 1.86 -7.01 14.30
N PRO A 43 1.60 -8.33 14.26
CA PRO A 43 0.69 -9.05 13.36
C PRO A 43 -0.79 -9.03 13.80
N HIS A 44 -1.72 -9.04 12.84
CA HIS A 44 -3.16 -9.13 13.07
C HIS A 44 -3.90 -9.83 11.91
N ALA A 45 -5.16 -10.21 12.14
CA ALA A 45 -6.04 -10.85 11.14
C ALA A 45 -6.96 -9.87 10.40
N MET A 46 -6.96 -8.59 10.77
CA MET A 46 -7.89 -7.60 10.21
C MET A 46 -7.48 -7.08 8.82
N THR A 47 -8.45 -6.89 7.94
CA THR A 47 -8.34 -6.17 6.66
C THR A 47 -9.21 -4.93 6.68
N LEU A 48 -8.68 -3.79 6.26
CA LEU A 48 -9.45 -2.56 6.05
C LEU A 48 -9.89 -2.45 4.59
N VAL A 49 -11.15 -2.09 4.39
CA VAL A 49 -11.74 -1.72 3.10
C VAL A 49 -12.22 -0.27 3.21
N ASP A 50 -11.68 0.63 2.38
CA ASP A 50 -11.92 2.08 2.45
C ASP A 50 -12.80 2.57 1.28
N ASP A 51 -13.42 3.73 1.47
CA ASP A 51 -14.25 4.44 0.48
C ASP A 51 -15.49 3.65 -0.01
N LEU A 52 -16.19 3.01 0.94
CA LEU A 52 -17.43 2.27 0.65
C LEU A 52 -18.66 3.20 0.69
N SER A 53 -19.59 3.04 -0.25
CA SER A 53 -20.95 3.61 -0.18
C SER A 53 -21.87 2.74 0.70
N SER A 54 -23.03 3.28 1.09
CA SER A 54 -24.07 2.49 1.77
C SER A 54 -24.46 1.23 0.99
N ASP A 55 -24.63 1.34 -0.34
CA ASP A 55 -24.98 0.20 -1.20
C ASP A 55 -23.87 -0.86 -1.23
N ALA A 56 -22.60 -0.44 -1.27
CA ALA A 56 -21.47 -1.35 -1.22
C ALA A 56 -21.41 -2.12 0.11
N VAL A 57 -21.73 -1.47 1.23
CA VAL A 57 -21.82 -2.12 2.55
C VAL A 57 -22.95 -3.16 2.59
N LEU A 58 -24.13 -2.84 2.05
CA LEU A 58 -25.25 -3.79 1.98
C LEU A 58 -24.90 -5.00 1.09
N ALA A 59 -24.30 -4.75 -0.07
CA ALA A 59 -23.84 -5.81 -0.95
C ALA A 59 -22.76 -6.69 -0.30
N MET A 60 -21.86 -6.08 0.47
CA MET A 60 -20.80 -6.77 1.22
C MET A 60 -21.41 -7.73 2.25
N GLN A 61 -22.35 -7.26 3.06
CA GLN A 61 -23.06 -8.10 4.03
C GLN A 61 -23.84 -9.23 3.36
N ALA A 62 -24.58 -8.94 2.28
CA ALA A 62 -25.38 -9.93 1.56
C ALA A 62 -24.53 -11.04 0.92
N GLN A 63 -23.24 -10.78 0.65
CA GLN A 63 -22.31 -11.74 0.05
C GLN A 63 -21.44 -12.47 1.08
N GLY A 64 -21.74 -12.37 2.38
CA GLY A 64 -20.98 -13.08 3.42
C GLY A 64 -19.65 -12.41 3.80
N PHE A 65 -19.54 -11.10 3.60
CA PHE A 65 -18.41 -10.26 4.00
C PHE A 65 -18.78 -9.34 5.17
N GLU A 66 -19.41 -9.88 6.21
CA GLU A 66 -19.91 -9.08 7.33
C GLU A 66 -18.77 -8.34 8.05
N PRO A 67 -18.83 -6.99 8.15
CA PRO A 67 -17.82 -6.22 8.87
C PRO A 67 -17.78 -6.56 10.36
N SER A 68 -16.58 -6.68 10.92
CA SER A 68 -16.37 -6.70 12.37
C SER A 68 -16.50 -5.29 12.96
N LEU A 69 -16.14 -4.25 12.19
CA LEU A 69 -16.38 -2.84 12.53
C LEU A 69 -16.77 -2.07 11.27
N LEU A 70 -17.76 -1.19 11.40
CA LEU A 70 -18.16 -0.26 10.34
C LEU A 70 -18.02 1.18 10.84
N ILE A 71 -17.25 1.98 10.11
CA ILE A 71 -16.93 3.36 10.47
C ILE A 71 -17.39 4.29 9.35
N GLU A 72 -18.29 5.21 9.66
CA GLU A 72 -18.66 6.30 8.74
C GLU A 72 -17.64 7.44 8.90
N THR A 73 -16.86 7.70 7.85
CA THR A 73 -15.77 8.69 7.87
C THR A 73 -16.22 10.10 7.51
N SER A 74 -17.26 10.19 6.68
CA SER A 74 -18.03 11.39 6.33
C SER A 74 -19.43 10.95 5.92
N PRO A 75 -20.43 11.85 5.80
CA PRO A 75 -21.79 11.45 5.44
C PRO A 75 -21.82 10.52 4.23
N ASP A 76 -22.41 9.34 4.39
CA ASP A 76 -22.54 8.30 3.35
C ASP A 76 -21.20 7.77 2.77
N ASN A 77 -20.12 7.79 3.56
CA ASN A 77 -18.82 7.22 3.19
C ASN A 77 -18.26 6.37 4.33
N PHE A 78 -17.98 5.11 4.06
CA PHE A 78 -17.71 4.10 5.08
C PHE A 78 -16.36 3.41 4.91
N GLN A 79 -15.84 2.95 6.04
CA GLN A 79 -14.70 2.05 6.18
C GLN A 79 -15.16 0.79 6.90
N ALA A 80 -14.84 -0.37 6.35
CA ALA A 80 -15.13 -1.66 6.97
C ALA A 80 -13.84 -2.35 7.40
N TRP A 81 -13.80 -2.83 8.64
CA TRP A 81 -12.77 -3.76 9.10
C TRP A 81 -13.33 -5.17 9.11
N LEU A 82 -12.66 -6.07 8.38
CA LEU A 82 -13.02 -7.48 8.24
C LEU A 82 -11.99 -8.34 8.97
N ASP A 83 -12.45 -9.22 9.86
CA ASP A 83 -11.60 -10.25 10.47
C ASP A 83 -11.48 -11.45 9.52
N ASN A 84 -10.27 -11.81 9.12
CA ASN A 84 -10.02 -12.97 8.26
C ASN A 84 -9.93 -14.29 9.05
N GLY A 85 -10.13 -14.27 10.37
CA GLY A 85 -10.15 -15.47 11.23
C GLY A 85 -8.78 -16.11 11.48
N ARG A 86 -7.73 -15.64 10.78
CA ARG A 86 -6.34 -16.12 10.93
C ARG A 86 -5.33 -15.04 10.63
N LEU A 87 -4.13 -15.20 11.22
CA LEU A 87 -2.97 -14.42 10.84
C LEU A 87 -2.51 -14.80 9.42
N MET A 88 -1.97 -13.81 8.72
CA MET A 88 -1.45 -13.94 7.36
C MET A 88 -0.08 -13.28 7.26
N ASP A 89 0.69 -13.63 6.23
CA ASP A 89 1.86 -12.84 5.88
C ASP A 89 1.43 -11.53 5.18
N LYS A 90 2.36 -10.57 5.07
CA LYS A 90 2.07 -9.25 4.49
C LYS A 90 1.65 -9.32 3.01
N PRO A 91 2.28 -10.15 2.15
CA PRO A 91 1.83 -10.33 0.77
C PRO A 91 0.39 -10.83 0.66
N VAL A 92 0.01 -11.88 1.40
CA VAL A 92 -1.34 -12.44 1.38
C VAL A 92 -2.34 -11.42 1.93
N ALA A 93 -2.06 -10.77 3.06
CA ALA A 93 -2.93 -9.73 3.63
C ALA A 93 -3.17 -8.56 2.65
N THR A 94 -2.13 -8.15 1.91
CA THR A 94 -2.25 -7.11 0.86
C THR A 94 -3.12 -7.58 -0.30
N ARG A 95 -2.92 -8.83 -0.74
CA ARG A 95 -3.70 -9.38 -1.84
C ARG A 95 -5.18 -9.54 -1.47
N VAL A 96 -5.47 -10.03 -0.26
CA VAL A 96 -6.83 -10.10 0.29
C VAL A 96 -7.49 -8.71 0.30
N ALA A 97 -6.79 -7.69 0.81
CA ALA A 97 -7.33 -6.32 0.81
C ALA A 97 -7.70 -5.84 -0.60
N ARG A 98 -6.86 -6.13 -1.61
CA ARG A 98 -7.11 -5.75 -3.01
C ARG A 98 -8.26 -6.51 -3.64
N LEU A 99 -8.35 -7.82 -3.41
CA LEU A 99 -9.45 -8.64 -3.92
C LEU A 99 -10.79 -8.14 -3.38
N ILE A 100 -10.86 -7.81 -2.08
CA ILE A 100 -12.08 -7.30 -1.47
C ILE A 100 -12.40 -5.88 -1.96
N ALA A 101 -11.40 -5.00 -2.04
CA ALA A 101 -11.59 -3.64 -2.56
C ALA A 101 -12.13 -3.66 -3.99
N ALA A 102 -11.52 -4.45 -4.88
CA ALA A 102 -11.97 -4.62 -6.25
C ALA A 102 -13.39 -5.20 -6.33
N ARG A 103 -13.72 -6.17 -5.47
CA ARG A 103 -15.05 -6.82 -5.45
C ARG A 103 -16.18 -5.86 -5.08
N PHE A 104 -15.93 -4.89 -4.20
CA PHE A 104 -16.94 -3.96 -3.69
C PHE A 104 -16.78 -2.52 -4.20
N GLY A 105 -15.90 -2.28 -5.18
CA GLY A 105 -15.68 -0.96 -5.75
C GLY A 105 -15.08 0.05 -4.75
N ALA A 106 -14.31 -0.43 -3.79
CA ALA A 106 -13.62 0.37 -2.77
C ALA A 106 -12.27 0.91 -3.27
N ASP A 107 -11.63 1.79 -2.50
CA ASP A 107 -10.35 2.39 -2.89
C ASP A 107 -9.17 1.40 -2.84
N GLU A 108 -8.74 0.94 -4.02
CA GLU A 108 -7.59 0.05 -4.19
C GLU A 108 -6.25 0.66 -3.74
N ASN A 109 -6.12 1.99 -3.71
CA ASN A 109 -4.88 2.64 -3.22
C ASN A 109 -4.73 2.50 -1.71
N SER A 110 -5.84 2.27 -1.02
CA SER A 110 -5.91 2.03 0.41
C SER A 110 -5.88 0.54 0.75
N ALA A 111 -5.83 -0.33 -0.26
CA ALA A 111 -5.83 -1.78 -0.11
C ALA A 111 -4.40 -2.35 0.09
N ASP A 112 -3.92 -2.29 1.34
CA ASP A 112 -2.67 -2.95 1.75
C ASP A 112 -2.68 -3.41 3.22
N TRP A 113 -1.75 -4.30 3.58
CA TRP A 113 -1.65 -4.92 4.92
C TRP A 113 -1.45 -3.94 6.09
N ARG A 114 -1.06 -2.69 5.81
CA ARG A 114 -0.66 -1.70 6.81
C ARG A 114 -1.52 -0.44 6.75
N HIS A 115 -2.64 -0.45 6.01
CA HIS A 115 -3.45 0.74 5.88
C HIS A 115 -4.06 1.18 7.22
N LEU A 116 -4.24 2.49 7.37
CA LEU A 116 -4.74 3.11 8.61
C LEU A 116 -6.20 3.54 8.41
N GLY A 117 -7.09 3.10 9.31
CA GLY A 117 -8.48 3.52 9.31
C GLY A 117 -8.71 4.76 10.17
N ARG A 118 -9.91 5.34 10.11
CA ARG A 118 -10.33 6.46 10.95
C ARG A 118 -10.74 5.98 12.34
N LEU A 119 -10.32 6.72 13.36
CA LEU A 119 -10.78 6.50 14.72
C LEU A 119 -12.09 7.26 14.96
N ALA A 120 -13.15 6.54 15.31
CA ALA A 120 -14.45 7.14 15.66
C ALA A 120 -14.36 8.05 16.89
N GLY A 121 -15.28 9.01 16.97
CA GLY A 121 -15.36 9.99 18.07
C GLY A 121 -14.54 11.27 17.84
N PHE A 122 -13.84 11.38 16.71
CA PHE A 122 -13.12 12.58 16.28
C PHE A 122 -13.76 13.18 15.03
N THR A 123 -13.50 14.46 14.77
CA THR A 123 -13.96 15.12 13.54
C THR A 123 -13.07 14.80 12.34
N ASN A 124 -13.66 14.64 11.15
CA ASN A 124 -12.91 14.53 9.90
C ASN A 124 -12.55 15.94 9.41
N ARG A 125 -11.27 16.30 9.51
CA ARG A 125 -10.76 17.66 9.30
C ARG A 125 -10.36 17.96 7.85
N LYS A 126 -10.75 17.13 6.88
CA LYS A 126 -10.55 17.45 5.46
C LYS A 126 -11.45 18.63 5.06
N GLU A 127 -10.88 19.69 4.47
CA GLU A 127 -11.60 20.94 4.17
C GLU A 127 -12.85 20.75 3.31
N LYS A 128 -12.83 19.77 2.38
CA LYS A 128 -13.99 19.45 1.55
C LYS A 128 -15.24 19.02 2.33
N TYR A 129 -15.11 18.66 3.60
CA TYR A 129 -16.23 18.29 4.48
C TYR A 129 -16.60 19.39 5.47
N ARG A 130 -16.00 20.57 5.36
CA ARG A 130 -16.36 21.71 6.19
C ARG A 130 -17.71 22.26 5.74
N ASP A 131 -18.67 22.35 6.67
CA ASP A 131 -19.98 22.93 6.38
C ASP A 131 -19.93 24.47 6.31
N ALA A 132 -21.04 25.09 5.89
CA ALA A 132 -21.16 26.55 5.80
C ALA A 132 -20.98 27.26 7.16
N GLY A 133 -21.20 26.56 8.28
CA GLY A 133 -20.96 27.04 9.64
C GLY A 133 -19.52 26.81 10.13
N GLY A 134 -18.63 26.30 9.27
CA GLY A 134 -17.24 26.02 9.60
C GLY A 134 -17.02 24.76 10.44
N ARG A 135 -18.04 23.91 10.62
CA ARG A 135 -17.98 22.67 11.39
C ARG A 135 -17.60 21.51 10.50
N PHE A 136 -17.08 20.46 11.13
CA PHE A 136 -16.65 19.22 10.47
C PHE A 136 -17.50 18.04 10.97
N PRO A 137 -17.82 17.05 10.11
CA PRO A 137 -18.55 15.87 10.55
C PRO A 137 -17.72 15.02 11.50
N PHE A 138 -18.39 14.35 12.43
CA PHE A 138 -17.77 13.33 13.26
C PHE A 138 -17.61 12.03 12.47
N VAL A 139 -16.47 11.36 12.67
CA VAL A 139 -16.28 9.95 12.32
C VAL A 139 -17.09 9.13 13.32
N ARG A 140 -17.99 8.27 12.82
CA ARG A 140 -18.95 7.53 13.65
C ARG A 140 -18.73 6.03 13.54
N LEU A 141 -18.90 5.35 14.67
CA LEU A 141 -18.99 3.89 14.71
C LEU A 141 -20.45 3.51 14.48
N HIS A 142 -20.69 2.61 13.54
CA HIS A 142 -22.00 2.04 13.27
C HIS A 142 -22.11 0.65 13.91
N PRO A 143 -23.28 0.31 14.48
CA PRO A 143 -23.51 -1.03 15.02
C PRO A 143 -23.51 -2.04 13.87
N VAL A 144 -22.82 -3.16 14.09
CA VAL A 144 -22.79 -4.31 13.18
C VAL A 144 -22.96 -5.59 13.97
N LEU A 145 -23.57 -6.59 13.36
CA LEU A 145 -23.52 -7.96 13.88
C LEU A 145 -22.18 -8.57 13.49
N ALA A 146 -21.16 -8.32 14.31
CA ALA A 146 -19.82 -8.80 14.05
C ALA A 146 -19.79 -10.33 14.12
N PRO A 147 -19.27 -11.02 13.08
CA PRO A 147 -19.19 -12.47 13.09
C PRO A 147 -18.10 -12.95 14.06
N THR A 148 -18.35 -14.07 14.73
CA THR A 148 -17.35 -14.72 15.58
C THR A 148 -16.42 -15.58 14.73
N GLY A 149 -15.12 -15.25 14.70
CA GLY A 149 -14.11 -16.02 13.97
C GLY A 149 -13.91 -15.61 12.50
N GLY A 150 -14.43 -14.44 12.10
CA GLY A 150 -14.30 -13.88 10.76
C GLY A 150 -15.56 -13.98 9.91
N TYR A 151 -15.58 -13.27 8.78
CA TYR A 151 -16.69 -13.28 7.83
C TYR A 151 -16.78 -14.61 7.06
N ALA A 152 -17.96 -14.95 6.54
CA ALA A 152 -18.23 -16.27 5.96
C ALA A 152 -17.27 -16.63 4.80
N GLU A 153 -16.93 -15.65 3.97
CA GLU A 153 -16.05 -15.83 2.80
C GLU A 153 -14.55 -15.73 3.11
N ALA A 154 -14.15 -15.61 4.38
CA ALA A 154 -12.76 -15.36 4.76
C ALA A 154 -11.80 -16.44 4.23
N ALA A 155 -12.12 -17.72 4.44
CA ALA A 155 -11.29 -18.82 3.97
C ALA A 155 -11.17 -18.84 2.43
N SER A 156 -12.26 -18.52 1.73
CA SER A 156 -12.35 -18.52 0.27
C SER A 156 -11.42 -17.47 -0.34
N VAL A 157 -11.51 -16.22 0.13
CA VAL A 157 -10.71 -15.10 -0.37
C VAL A 157 -9.24 -15.22 0.02
N VAL A 158 -8.94 -15.72 1.21
CA VAL A 158 -7.55 -15.99 1.62
C VAL A 158 -6.93 -17.06 0.71
N ALA A 159 -7.65 -18.14 0.43
CA ALA A 159 -7.16 -19.19 -0.47
C ALA A 159 -7.00 -18.69 -1.92
N GLU A 160 -7.88 -17.79 -2.38
CA GLU A 160 -7.75 -17.11 -3.68
C GLU A 160 -6.47 -16.27 -3.74
N ALA A 161 -6.22 -15.44 -2.73
CA ALA A 161 -5.02 -14.62 -2.62
C ALA A 161 -3.72 -15.46 -2.62
N GLU A 162 -3.70 -16.56 -1.87
CA GLU A 162 -2.56 -17.48 -1.82
C GLU A 162 -2.30 -18.14 -3.19
N ARG A 163 -3.35 -18.57 -3.89
CA ARG A 163 -3.23 -19.18 -5.23
C ARG A 163 -2.66 -18.19 -6.24
N GLU A 164 -3.16 -16.95 -6.28
CA GLU A 164 -2.65 -15.94 -7.22
C GLU A 164 -1.17 -15.62 -6.96
N LEU A 165 -0.80 -15.45 -5.69
CA LEU A 165 0.59 -15.18 -5.33
C LEU A 165 1.51 -16.37 -5.64
N ALA A 166 1.05 -17.61 -5.44
CA ALA A 166 1.81 -18.80 -5.82
C ALA A 166 2.00 -18.89 -7.34
N ALA A 167 0.95 -18.62 -8.12
CA ALA A 167 1.03 -18.61 -9.58
C ALA A 167 1.98 -17.52 -10.10
N GLU A 168 1.95 -16.32 -9.51
CA GLU A 168 2.89 -15.23 -9.84
C GLU A 168 4.34 -15.64 -9.57
N ARG A 169 4.62 -16.26 -8.41
CA ARG A 169 5.96 -16.76 -8.07
C ARG A 169 6.44 -17.83 -9.04
N GLN A 170 5.59 -18.80 -9.36
CA GLN A 170 5.90 -19.85 -10.34
C GLN A 170 6.18 -19.25 -11.73
N GLN A 171 5.39 -18.27 -12.15
CA GLN A 171 5.60 -17.60 -13.43
C GLN A 171 6.93 -16.82 -13.45
N GLN A 172 7.27 -16.13 -12.36
CA GLN A 172 8.55 -15.42 -12.22
C GLN A 172 9.72 -16.39 -12.23
N GLU A 173 9.61 -17.51 -11.54
CA GLU A 173 10.64 -18.54 -11.52
C GLU A 173 10.80 -19.21 -12.89
N ALA A 174 9.71 -19.56 -13.55
CA ALA A 174 9.74 -20.11 -14.91
C ALA A 174 10.38 -19.12 -15.90
N ARG A 175 10.09 -17.82 -15.78
CA ARG A 175 10.75 -16.77 -16.58
C ARG A 175 12.26 -16.72 -16.29
N ARG A 176 12.66 -16.78 -15.01
CA ARG A 176 14.07 -16.79 -14.59
C ARG A 176 14.80 -18.03 -15.12
N GLN A 177 14.18 -19.21 -15.00
CA GLN A 177 14.72 -20.47 -15.50
C GLN A 177 14.80 -20.49 -17.03
N ALA A 178 13.78 -20.02 -17.73
CA ALA A 178 13.81 -19.90 -19.19
C ALA A 178 14.94 -18.96 -19.65
N MET A 179 15.12 -17.82 -18.99
CA MET A 179 16.25 -16.90 -19.27
C MET A 179 17.61 -17.56 -19.01
N ALA A 180 17.75 -18.35 -17.94
CA ALA A 180 18.97 -19.09 -17.64
C ALA A 180 19.23 -20.24 -18.63
N ALA A 181 18.19 -21.00 -19.01
CA ALA A 181 18.26 -22.16 -19.89
C ALA A 181 18.53 -21.79 -21.35
N THR A 182 18.11 -20.61 -21.81
CA THR A 182 18.52 -20.10 -23.13
C THR A 182 20.03 -19.88 -23.26
N GLY A 183 20.82 -20.06 -22.19
CA GLY A 183 22.28 -19.98 -22.25
C GLY A 183 22.77 -18.63 -22.76
N ALA A 184 21.89 -17.62 -22.78
CA ALA A 184 22.20 -16.27 -23.15
C ALA A 184 22.98 -15.66 -21.98
N ARG A 185 24.25 -16.05 -21.85
CA ARG A 185 25.29 -15.05 -21.65
C ARG A 185 25.04 -14.05 -22.77
N VAL A 186 24.24 -13.02 -22.49
CA VAL A 186 24.13 -11.95 -23.45
C VAL A 186 25.43 -11.16 -23.32
N SER A 187 26.48 -11.71 -23.92
CA SER A 187 27.68 -11.00 -24.38
C SER A 187 27.28 -10.13 -25.58
N GLY A 188 26.20 -9.37 -25.44
CA GLY A 188 25.64 -8.47 -26.43
C GLY A 188 25.41 -7.17 -25.72
N ASP A 189 26.13 -6.14 -26.15
CA ASP A 189 26.18 -4.80 -25.57
C ASP A 189 24.85 -4.42 -24.91
N ALA A 190 24.90 -4.08 -23.62
CA ALA A 190 23.72 -3.55 -22.97
C ALA A 190 23.22 -2.35 -23.78
N LEU A 191 21.92 -2.36 -24.09
CA LEU A 191 21.29 -1.24 -24.77
C LEU A 191 21.63 0.05 -24.01
N PRO A 192 22.08 1.10 -24.72
CA PRO A 192 22.46 2.34 -24.08
C PRO A 192 21.25 2.94 -23.36
N ILE A 193 21.47 3.66 -22.27
CA ILE A 193 20.39 4.27 -21.47
C ILE A 193 19.43 5.14 -22.30
N ALA A 194 19.94 5.77 -23.38
CA ALA A 194 19.14 6.54 -24.33
C ALA A 194 18.03 5.73 -25.02
N HIS A 195 18.20 4.41 -25.19
CA HIS A 195 17.15 3.53 -25.70
C HIS A 195 15.93 3.54 -24.78
N PHE A 196 16.16 3.47 -23.46
CA PHE A 196 15.08 3.44 -22.46
C PHE A 196 14.39 4.79 -22.32
N TRP A 197 15.11 5.90 -22.48
CA TRP A 197 14.52 7.23 -22.45
C TRP A 197 13.58 7.52 -23.63
N ARG A 198 13.85 6.95 -24.80
CA ARG A 198 13.03 7.14 -26.02
C ARG A 198 11.87 6.15 -26.12
N ASP A 199 11.80 5.19 -25.22
CA ASP A 199 10.80 4.13 -25.26
C ASP A 199 9.43 4.66 -24.80
N ALA A 200 8.46 4.61 -25.72
CA ALA A 200 7.10 5.11 -25.52
C ALA A 200 6.41 4.47 -24.32
N ARG A 201 6.80 3.24 -23.91
CA ARG A 201 6.24 2.55 -22.74
C ARG A 201 6.41 3.31 -21.43
N TYR A 202 7.41 4.18 -21.33
CA TYR A 202 7.64 4.97 -20.12
C TYR A 202 6.97 6.34 -20.16
N GLY A 203 6.42 6.78 -21.30
CA GLY A 203 5.65 8.04 -21.39
C GLY A 203 6.40 9.28 -20.87
N GLY A 204 7.73 9.31 -20.97
CA GLY A 204 8.57 10.37 -20.40
C GLY A 204 8.85 10.24 -18.89
N ASP A 205 8.36 9.20 -18.22
CA ASP A 205 8.75 8.86 -16.84
C ASP A 205 10.17 8.30 -16.81
N TYR A 206 11.06 9.26 -16.75
CA TYR A 206 12.48 9.12 -16.60
C TYR A 206 12.94 8.39 -15.33
N THR A 207 12.09 8.27 -14.30
CA THR A 207 12.43 7.49 -13.10
C THR A 207 12.18 6.01 -13.35
N ARG A 208 11.08 5.67 -14.03
CA ARG A 208 10.79 4.28 -14.44
C ARG A 208 11.76 3.79 -15.53
N ALA A 209 12.10 4.67 -16.48
CA ALA A 209 13.07 4.36 -17.53
C ALA A 209 14.46 4.04 -16.97
N ASP A 210 14.95 4.82 -16.00
CA ASP A 210 16.25 4.58 -15.35
C ASP A 210 16.28 3.25 -14.59
N LEU A 211 15.19 2.92 -13.87
CA LEU A 211 15.10 1.63 -13.17
C LEU A 211 15.09 0.45 -14.15
N ALA A 212 14.34 0.56 -15.26
CA ALA A 212 14.31 -0.46 -16.29
C ALA A 212 15.68 -0.66 -16.97
N PHE A 213 16.38 0.44 -17.27
CA PHE A 213 17.76 0.39 -17.75
C PHE A 213 18.68 -0.28 -16.73
N ALA A 214 18.58 0.09 -15.44
CA ALA A 214 19.44 -0.48 -14.40
C ALA A 214 19.24 -1.99 -14.25
N ILE A 215 17.99 -2.47 -14.27
CA ILE A 215 17.66 -3.91 -14.24
C ILE A 215 18.25 -4.61 -15.48
N HIS A 216 18.04 -4.03 -16.67
CA HIS A 216 18.57 -4.59 -17.92
C HIS A 216 20.09 -4.66 -17.92
N ALA A 217 20.77 -3.55 -17.63
CA ALA A 217 22.22 -3.44 -17.67
C ALA A 217 22.90 -4.37 -16.65
N LEU A 218 22.42 -4.40 -15.40
CA LEU A 218 22.92 -5.30 -14.37
C LEU A 218 22.67 -6.77 -14.73
N GLY A 219 21.47 -7.09 -15.24
CA GLY A 219 21.12 -8.44 -15.69
C GLY A 219 21.95 -8.90 -16.91
N ARG A 220 22.57 -7.96 -17.64
CA ARG A 220 23.51 -8.20 -18.73
C ARG A 220 24.98 -8.22 -18.29
N GLY A 221 25.25 -8.09 -16.99
CA GLY A 221 26.60 -8.16 -16.42
C GLY A 221 27.37 -6.85 -16.42
N LEU A 222 26.75 -5.70 -16.73
CA LEU A 222 27.41 -4.42 -16.50
C LEU A 222 27.60 -4.21 -15.00
N GLY A 223 28.81 -3.80 -14.61
CA GLY A 223 29.10 -3.45 -13.22
C GLY A 223 28.23 -2.30 -12.74
N ALA A 224 27.84 -2.32 -11.47
CA ALA A 224 27.03 -1.27 -10.85
C ALA A 224 27.62 0.13 -11.06
N HIS A 225 28.94 0.27 -11.07
CA HIS A 225 29.62 1.53 -11.35
C HIS A 225 29.27 2.10 -12.75
N ALA A 226 29.28 1.27 -13.79
CA ALA A 226 28.92 1.70 -15.15
C ALA A 226 27.46 2.12 -15.25
N VAL A 227 26.57 1.43 -14.53
CA VAL A 227 25.14 1.78 -14.46
C VAL A 227 24.93 3.12 -13.76
N ARG A 228 25.63 3.37 -12.65
CA ARG A 228 25.61 4.67 -11.95
C ARG A 228 26.06 5.79 -12.87
N ALA A 229 27.18 5.60 -13.56
CA ALA A 229 27.75 6.58 -14.49
C ALA A 229 26.79 6.90 -15.64
N ALA A 230 26.12 5.88 -16.20
CA ALA A 230 25.14 6.08 -17.26
C ALA A 230 23.92 6.90 -16.79
N ILE A 231 23.40 6.65 -15.58
CA ILE A 231 22.29 7.42 -15.01
C ILE A 231 22.72 8.85 -14.68
N ALA A 232 23.94 9.03 -14.18
CA ALA A 232 24.52 10.35 -13.90
C ALA A 232 24.79 11.20 -15.16
N GLY A 233 24.82 10.58 -16.35
CA GLY A 233 25.11 11.24 -17.62
C GLY A 233 24.01 12.16 -18.15
N ARG A 234 22.89 12.33 -17.43
CA ARG A 234 21.81 13.25 -17.80
C ARG A 234 21.63 14.37 -16.78
N ASP A 235 20.84 15.37 -17.17
CA ASP A 235 20.44 16.42 -16.23
C ASP A 235 19.52 15.89 -15.12
N LEU A 236 20.06 15.81 -13.91
CA LEU A 236 19.35 15.45 -12.68
C LEU A 236 19.10 16.67 -11.77
N SER A 237 19.28 17.89 -12.27
CA SER A 237 19.10 19.14 -11.50
C SER A 237 17.73 19.22 -10.80
N HIS A 238 16.68 18.72 -11.45
CA HIS A 238 15.32 18.63 -10.89
C HIS A 238 15.22 17.76 -9.61
N LYS A 239 16.20 16.89 -9.32
CA LYS A 239 16.28 16.11 -8.07
C LYS A 239 16.87 16.91 -6.90
N GLY A 240 17.41 18.10 -7.15
CA GLY A 240 17.96 19.00 -6.15
C GLY A 240 19.48 18.89 -6.00
N SER A 241 19.97 18.96 -4.76
CA SER A 241 21.41 18.96 -4.46
C SER A 241 22.13 17.71 -4.97
N ARG A 242 23.44 17.82 -5.20
CA ARG A 242 24.28 16.70 -5.64
C ARG A 242 24.12 15.45 -4.76
N LEU A 243 24.03 15.65 -3.45
CA LEU A 243 23.77 14.58 -2.48
C LEU A 243 22.43 13.85 -2.71
N ARG A 244 21.37 14.56 -3.14
CA ARG A 244 20.08 13.96 -3.50
C ARG A 244 20.11 13.26 -4.86
N GLN A 245 20.93 13.76 -5.79
CA GLN A 245 21.14 13.10 -7.08
C GLN A 245 21.87 11.76 -6.88
N ASP A 246 22.91 11.75 -6.04
CA ASP A 246 23.65 10.54 -5.69
C ASP A 246 22.74 9.52 -4.97
N ASP A 247 21.94 9.96 -3.98
CA ASP A 247 20.96 9.10 -3.30
C ASP A 247 19.92 8.50 -4.26
N TYR A 248 19.44 9.28 -5.24
CA TYR A 248 18.55 8.79 -6.27
C TYR A 248 19.19 7.66 -7.10
N ILE A 249 20.43 7.85 -7.55
CA ILE A 249 21.19 6.85 -8.32
C ILE A 249 21.40 5.59 -7.48
N GLU A 250 21.84 5.76 -6.23
CA GLU A 250 22.05 4.67 -5.27
C GLU A 250 20.79 3.83 -5.07
N ARG A 251 19.67 4.48 -4.80
CA ARG A 251 18.40 3.80 -4.59
C ARG A 251 17.92 3.08 -5.85
N THR A 252 18.17 3.63 -7.03
CA THR A 252 17.77 3.02 -8.31
C THR A 252 18.56 1.74 -8.57
N VAL A 253 19.89 1.78 -8.41
CA VAL A 253 20.76 0.60 -8.55
C VAL A 253 20.46 -0.45 -7.50
N LYS A 254 20.27 -0.04 -6.23
CA LYS A 254 19.90 -0.98 -5.15
C LYS A 254 18.58 -1.68 -5.40
N LYS A 255 17.56 -0.95 -5.88
CA LYS A 255 16.28 -1.54 -6.29
C LYS A 255 16.45 -2.53 -7.44
N ALA A 256 17.28 -2.21 -8.42
CA ALA A 256 17.55 -3.09 -9.54
C ALA A 256 18.30 -4.37 -9.13
N LEU A 257 19.29 -4.28 -8.24
CA LEU A 257 19.96 -5.45 -7.66
C LEU A 257 19.00 -6.33 -6.87
N ALA A 258 18.21 -5.73 -5.97
CA ALA A 258 17.20 -6.47 -5.20
C ALA A 258 16.18 -7.18 -6.13
N TYR A 259 15.80 -6.53 -7.23
CA TYR A 259 14.93 -7.13 -8.24
C TYR A 259 15.56 -8.35 -8.94
N LEU A 260 16.88 -8.38 -9.11
CA LEU A 260 17.61 -9.49 -9.73
C LEU A 260 17.93 -10.63 -8.75
N GLU A 261 18.06 -10.30 -7.46
CA GLU A 261 18.36 -11.28 -6.40
C GLU A 261 17.13 -12.14 -6.05
N GLY A 262 15.91 -11.59 -6.16
CA GLY A 262 14.64 -12.29 -5.92
C GLY A 262 13.98 -11.85 -4.63
#